data_AF-A0A6C1E0E4-F1
#
_entry.id   AF-A0A6C1E0E4-F1
#
_cell.length_a   1.000
_cell.length_b   1.000
_cell.length_c   1.000
_cell.angle_alpha   90.00
_cell.angle_beta   90.00
_cell.angle_gamma   90.00
#
_symmetry.space_group_name_H-M   'P 1'
#
loop_
_entity.id
_entity.type
_entity.pdbx_description
1 polymer ?
#
loop_
_entity_poly.entity_id
_entity_poly.type
_entity_poly.pdbx_seq_one_letter_code
_entity_poly.pdbx_strand_id
1 'polypeptide(L)'
;MSGSYQHLSNVGSRVMKRLGNRPKNFLPHSEKFIKKSTPEFMKSDLKEVDEKTSFKSEKEWKFIPGDRVVVMSGASKGNIAVIKSFDKRTNSFILDENGPTKTVPVPKQFWLEGQTSHMITIPVSILGKDLRLVADIDDEKTPGKTRTVAVRDVSFNGSYYDADYKKVMPYRCVKGQPDLIIPWPKPDPIDVQTNLATDPVIAREQTFWVDSVVRNPIPKKAIPSIRNPHSKYKRGTLTAKDIAKLVAPEMPLTEVRKSHLAEKKELAEREVPKLTEEDMEAIGARVFEFLEKQKRE
;
A
#
# COMPACT_ATOMS: atom_id res chain seq x y z
N MET A 1 6.46 -15.01 12.36
CA MET A 1 5.14 -15.57 12.00
C MET A 1 4.44 -14.62 11.03
N SER A 2 4.84 -14.63 9.75
CA SER A 2 4.19 -13.86 8.69
C SER A 2 2.84 -14.50 8.37
N GLY A 3 1.74 -13.78 8.64
CA GLY A 3 0.38 -14.27 8.37
C GLY A 3 0.13 -14.39 6.87
N SER A 4 0.26 -15.60 6.34
CA SER A 4 0.09 -15.92 4.91
C SER A 4 -1.35 -15.76 4.38
N TYR A 5 -2.32 -15.46 5.25
CA TYR A 5 -3.75 -15.33 4.89
C TYR A 5 -4.29 -13.89 4.97
N GLN A 6 -3.41 -12.89 5.06
CA GLN A 6 -3.76 -11.49 5.33
C GLN A 6 -4.59 -10.80 4.22
N HIS A 7 -4.57 -11.31 2.99
CA HIS A 7 -5.18 -10.67 1.81
C HIS A 7 -6.42 -11.41 1.30
N LEU A 8 -6.77 -12.56 1.89
CA LEU A 8 -7.78 -13.46 1.34
C LEU A 8 -9.22 -13.07 1.71
N SER A 9 -9.42 -12.20 2.70
CA SER A 9 -10.74 -11.65 3.03
C SER A 9 -10.72 -10.17 3.38
N ASN A 10 -11.73 -9.44 2.88
CA ASN A 10 -11.96 -8.05 3.26
C ASN A 10 -12.18 -7.89 4.76
N VAL A 11 -12.73 -8.91 5.44
CA VAL A 11 -12.94 -8.92 6.90
C VAL A 11 -11.60 -9.03 7.64
N GLY A 12 -10.73 -9.95 7.24
CA GLY A 12 -9.39 -10.10 7.81
C GLY A 12 -8.56 -8.82 7.68
N SER A 13 -8.61 -8.17 6.50
CA SER A 13 -7.91 -6.90 6.29
C SER A 13 -8.43 -5.78 7.21
N ARG A 14 -9.75 -5.71 7.46
CA ARG A 14 -10.35 -4.73 8.40
C ARG A 14 -9.97 -5.00 9.84
N VAL A 15 -9.94 -6.26 10.27
CA VAL A 15 -9.54 -6.65 11.64
C VAL A 15 -8.07 -6.28 11.86
N MET A 16 -7.19 -6.58 10.92
CA MET A 16 -5.77 -6.22 11.03
C MET A 16 -5.54 -4.71 11.01
N LYS A 17 -6.26 -3.96 10.16
CA LYS A 17 -6.23 -2.48 10.19
C LYS A 17 -6.71 -1.92 11.53
N ARG A 18 -7.71 -2.54 12.16
CA ARG A 18 -8.17 -2.15 13.51
C ARG A 18 -7.14 -2.51 14.61
N LEU A 19 -6.43 -3.63 14.46
CA LEU A 19 -5.35 -4.02 15.38
C LEU A 19 -4.09 -3.14 15.23
N GLY A 20 -3.81 -2.66 14.01
CA GLY A 20 -2.76 -1.69 13.73
C GLY A 20 -3.08 -0.29 14.25
N ASN A 21 -4.33 0.17 14.07
CA ASN A 21 -4.80 1.46 14.56
C ASN A 21 -5.17 1.42 16.05
N ARG A 22 -4.16 1.24 16.91
CA ARG A 22 -4.34 1.33 18.37
C ARG A 22 -4.67 2.77 18.77
N PRO A 23 -5.57 2.99 19.76
CA PRO A 23 -5.82 4.32 20.28
C PRO A 23 -4.53 4.92 20.88
N LYS A 24 -4.26 6.20 20.61
CA LYS A 24 -3.01 6.89 20.96
C LYS A 24 -2.62 6.73 22.44
N ASN A 25 -3.61 6.70 23.33
CA ASN A 25 -3.41 6.59 24.78
C ASN A 25 -2.84 5.22 25.20
N PHE A 26 -3.07 4.16 24.41
CA PHE A 26 -2.55 2.82 24.68
C PHE A 26 -1.17 2.56 24.09
N LEU A 27 -0.67 3.42 23.18
CA LEU A 27 0.63 3.23 22.54
C LEU A 27 1.78 3.14 23.55
N PRO A 28 1.93 4.04 24.54
CA PRO A 28 3.05 3.99 25.48
C PRO A 28 3.04 2.71 26.33
N HIS A 29 1.86 2.27 26.76
CA HIS A 29 1.72 1.03 27.52
C HIS A 29 2.09 -0.18 26.65
N SER A 30 1.63 -0.21 25.40
CA SER A 30 1.97 -1.28 24.47
C SER A 30 3.45 -1.32 24.12
N GLU A 31 4.09 -0.18 23.89
CA GLU A 31 5.53 -0.06 23.65
C GLU A 31 6.32 -0.55 24.87
N LYS A 32 5.92 -0.16 26.08
CA LYS A 32 6.55 -0.64 27.32
C LYS A 32 6.39 -2.15 27.49
N PHE A 33 5.22 -2.69 27.20
CA PHE A 33 4.96 -4.13 27.25
C PHE A 33 5.83 -4.88 26.23
N ILE A 34 5.87 -4.41 24.98
CA ILE A 34 6.71 -4.97 23.91
C ILE A 34 8.18 -4.91 24.31
N LYS A 35 8.68 -3.78 24.82
CA LYS A 35 10.07 -3.63 25.28
C LYS A 35 10.42 -4.56 26.45
N LYS A 36 9.44 -4.93 27.28
CA LYS A 36 9.63 -5.86 28.40
C LYS A 36 9.58 -7.33 27.94
N SER A 37 8.70 -7.66 27.01
CA SER A 37 8.51 -9.04 26.53
C SER A 37 9.51 -9.47 25.45
N THR A 38 10.03 -8.53 24.67
CA THR A 38 11.02 -8.82 23.62
C THR A 38 12.42 -9.01 24.22
N PRO A 39 13.20 -9.99 23.75
CA PRO A 39 14.62 -10.10 24.08
C PRO A 39 15.43 -8.93 23.54
N GLU A 40 16.53 -8.58 24.21
CA GLU A 40 17.35 -7.41 23.86
C GLU A 40 17.88 -7.40 22.42
N PHE A 41 18.24 -8.55 21.88
CA PHE A 41 18.75 -8.68 20.51
C PHE A 41 17.68 -8.44 19.42
N MET A 42 16.39 -8.47 19.80
CA MET A 42 15.27 -8.13 18.90
C MET A 42 14.71 -6.72 19.15
N LYS A 43 15.18 -6.01 20.19
CA LYS A 43 14.66 -4.68 20.52
C LYS A 43 15.18 -3.64 19.53
N SER A 44 14.26 -2.85 18.99
CA SER A 44 14.60 -1.59 18.35
C SER A 44 14.85 -0.53 19.42
N ASP A 45 15.96 0.18 19.32
CA ASP A 45 16.32 1.24 20.27
C ASP A 45 15.46 2.50 20.04
N LEU A 46 15.04 2.72 18.79
CA LEU A 46 14.23 3.85 18.38
C LEU A 46 12.73 3.58 18.54
N LYS A 47 11.97 4.67 18.72
CA LYS A 47 10.51 4.65 18.84
C LYS A 47 9.88 4.40 17.47
N GLU A 48 8.81 3.61 17.44
CA GLU A 48 8.00 3.43 16.25
C GLU A 48 7.30 4.73 15.85
N VAL A 49 7.24 4.97 14.55
CA VAL A 49 6.68 6.16 13.92
C VAL A 49 5.30 5.81 13.38
N ASP A 50 4.35 6.74 13.48
CA ASP A 50 2.98 6.56 12.96
C ASP A 50 3.00 6.49 11.42
N GLU A 51 2.02 5.80 10.82
CA GLU A 51 1.94 5.60 9.36
C GLU A 51 1.85 6.92 8.58
N LYS A 52 1.34 7.98 9.22
CA LYS A 52 1.27 9.34 8.66
C LYS A 52 2.63 10.02 8.59
N THR A 53 3.51 9.71 9.53
CA THR A 53 4.84 10.29 9.67
C THR A 53 5.95 9.40 9.12
N SER A 54 5.63 8.14 8.77
CA SER A 54 6.54 7.22 8.10
C SER A 54 6.88 7.71 6.71
N PHE A 55 8.16 7.63 6.34
CA PHE A 55 8.64 8.07 5.03
C PHE A 55 8.22 7.10 3.93
N LYS A 56 7.65 7.64 2.85
CA LYS A 56 7.09 6.87 1.73
C LYS A 56 7.89 7.01 0.45
N SER A 57 8.39 8.21 0.17
CA SER A 57 9.11 8.51 -1.06
C SER A 57 10.61 8.63 -0.82
N GLU A 58 11.39 8.32 -1.85
CA GLU A 58 12.85 8.49 -1.90
C GLU A 58 13.29 9.92 -1.55
N LYS A 59 12.45 10.93 -1.88
CA LYS A 59 12.70 12.33 -1.50
C LYS A 59 12.73 12.52 0.02
N GLU A 60 11.86 11.81 0.74
CA GLU A 60 11.77 11.90 2.21
C GLU A 60 12.89 11.11 2.87
N TRP A 61 13.22 9.94 2.31
CA TRP A 61 14.31 9.09 2.79
C TRP A 61 15.68 9.74 2.62
N LYS A 62 15.91 10.53 1.56
CA LYS A 62 17.18 11.17 1.16
C LYS A 62 18.33 10.21 0.81
N PHE A 63 18.41 9.09 1.51
CA PHE A 63 19.43 8.07 1.37
C PHE A 63 18.77 6.72 1.06
N ILE A 64 19.47 5.89 0.28
CA ILE A 64 19.03 4.55 -0.13
C ILE A 64 20.14 3.55 0.21
N PRO A 65 19.82 2.25 0.40
CA PRO A 65 20.83 1.22 0.59
C PRO A 65 21.89 1.24 -0.52
N GLY A 66 23.15 1.16 -0.14
CA GLY A 66 24.31 1.34 -1.02
C GLY A 66 24.93 2.74 -0.99
N ASP A 67 24.25 3.75 -0.44
CA ASP A 67 24.85 5.07 -0.23
C ASP A 67 25.94 5.04 0.85
N ARG A 68 27.05 5.72 0.59
CA ARG A 68 28.09 6.01 1.60
C ARG A 68 27.67 7.22 2.42
N VAL A 69 27.71 7.08 3.73
CA VAL A 69 27.34 8.15 4.67
C VAL A 69 28.38 8.28 5.78
N VAL A 70 28.50 9.49 6.31
CA VAL A 70 29.29 9.77 7.51
C VAL A 70 28.36 9.95 8.71
N VAL A 71 28.74 9.33 9.82
CA VAL A 71 28.01 9.41 11.09
C VAL A 71 28.43 10.69 11.83
N MET A 72 27.45 11.53 12.19
CA MET A 72 27.69 12.84 12.81
C MET A 72 27.59 12.85 14.34
N SER A 73 26.94 11.85 14.94
CA SER A 73 26.71 11.78 16.38
C SER A 73 26.83 10.34 16.91
N GLY A 74 26.96 10.19 18.23
CA GLY A 74 27.13 8.89 18.88
C GLY A 74 28.60 8.43 18.96
N ALA A 75 28.78 7.15 19.31
CA ALA A 75 30.10 6.54 19.53
C ALA A 75 30.94 6.45 18.24
N SER A 76 30.30 6.17 17.11
CA SER A 76 30.95 6.02 15.81
C SER A 76 31.02 7.33 15.01
N LYS A 77 31.07 8.48 15.69
CA LYS A 77 31.11 9.79 15.04
C LYS A 77 32.38 9.96 14.20
N GLY A 78 32.21 10.38 12.95
CA GLY A 78 33.29 10.58 11.97
C GLY A 78 33.54 9.36 11.09
N ASN A 79 32.99 8.19 11.43
CA ASN A 79 33.13 7.00 10.60
C ASN A 79 32.31 7.12 9.32
N ILE A 80 32.90 6.63 8.22
CA ILE A 80 32.23 6.45 6.93
C ILE A 80 31.75 5.00 6.88
N ALA A 81 30.46 4.85 6.58
CA ALA A 81 29.74 3.59 6.54
C ALA A 81 28.80 3.54 5.34
N VAL A 82 28.45 2.34 4.88
CA VAL A 82 27.46 2.12 3.83
C VAL A 82 26.11 1.80 4.46
N ILE A 83 25.03 2.38 3.93
CA ILE A 83 23.68 2.01 4.34
C ILE A 83 23.35 0.61 3.81
N LYS A 84 23.05 -0.32 4.70
CA LYS A 84 22.63 -1.69 4.34
C LYS A 84 21.12 -1.79 4.16
N SER A 85 20.36 -1.14 5.03
CA SER A 85 18.90 -1.12 4.93
C SER A 85 18.33 0.06 5.71
N PHE A 86 17.04 0.32 5.52
CA PHE A 86 16.30 1.28 6.32
C PHE A 86 15.05 0.63 6.90
N ASP A 87 14.71 0.97 8.13
CA ASP A 87 13.50 0.50 8.81
C ASP A 87 12.39 1.54 8.65
N LYS A 88 11.37 1.20 7.86
CA LYS A 88 10.18 2.03 7.61
C LYS A 88 9.37 2.30 8.87
N ARG A 89 9.46 1.43 9.87
CA ARG A 89 8.71 1.53 11.13
C ARG A 89 9.26 2.62 12.03
N THR A 90 10.57 2.86 12.00
CA THR A 90 11.26 3.82 12.87
C THR A 90 11.84 5.02 12.12
N ASN A 91 11.72 5.05 10.78
CA ASN A 91 12.40 6.03 9.90
C ASN A 91 13.91 6.10 10.17
N SER A 92 14.53 4.94 10.35
CA SER A 92 15.94 4.80 10.70
C SER A 92 16.71 4.00 9.67
N PHE A 93 18.03 4.09 9.74
CA PHE A 93 18.96 3.43 8.85
C PHE A 93 19.80 2.43 9.64
N ILE A 94 20.09 1.31 9.00
CA ILE A 94 21.01 0.30 9.49
C ILE A 94 22.25 0.39 8.62
N LEU A 95 23.38 0.64 9.28
CA LEU A 95 24.68 0.77 8.64
C LEU A 95 25.41 -0.59 8.62
N ASP A 96 26.53 -0.63 7.91
CA ASP A 96 27.48 -1.73 7.93
C ASP A 96 28.29 -1.78 9.25
N GLU A 97 29.34 -2.59 9.26
CA GLU A 97 30.22 -2.84 10.41
C GLU A 97 30.92 -1.58 10.95
N ASN A 98 31.08 -0.53 10.12
CA ASN A 98 31.70 0.73 10.52
C ASN A 98 30.73 1.66 11.27
N GLY A 99 29.44 1.29 11.30
CA GLY A 99 28.39 2.01 12.00
C GLY A 99 28.40 1.82 13.52
N PRO A 100 27.40 2.36 14.22
CA PRO A 100 27.21 2.08 15.65
C PRO A 100 26.71 0.64 15.82
N THR A 101 27.40 -0.12 16.66
CA THR A 101 27.05 -1.51 16.99
C THR A 101 26.92 -1.69 18.50
N LYS A 102 26.11 -2.67 18.92
CA LYS A 102 26.02 -3.10 20.33
C LYS A 102 26.20 -4.61 20.45
N THR A 103 26.84 -5.05 21.51
CA THR A 103 27.05 -6.48 21.78
C THR A 103 25.95 -6.99 22.71
N VAL A 104 25.25 -8.04 22.30
CA VAL A 104 24.09 -8.58 23.02
C VAL A 104 24.20 -10.10 23.14
N PRO A 105 23.82 -10.71 24.28
CA PRO A 105 23.73 -12.16 24.41
C PRO A 105 22.55 -12.72 23.60
N VAL A 106 22.83 -13.74 22.78
CA VAL A 106 21.83 -14.39 21.93
C VAL A 106 21.69 -15.88 22.33
N PRO A 107 20.47 -16.39 22.55
CA PRO A 107 20.24 -17.81 22.83
C PRO A 107 20.66 -18.71 21.66
N LYS A 108 21.09 -19.94 21.95
CA LYS A 108 21.59 -20.92 20.96
C LYS A 108 20.60 -21.20 19.82
N GLN A 109 19.30 -21.06 20.06
CA GLN A 109 18.26 -21.25 19.04
C GLN A 109 18.34 -20.22 17.90
N PHE A 110 18.99 -19.08 18.12
CA PHE A 110 19.15 -17.99 17.15
C PHE A 110 20.59 -17.83 16.65
N TRP A 111 21.46 -18.81 16.91
CA TRP A 111 22.84 -18.76 16.44
C TRP A 111 22.91 -19.03 14.94
N LEU A 112 23.84 -18.35 14.28
CA LEU A 112 24.22 -18.68 12.91
C LEU A 112 25.10 -19.93 12.91
N GLU A 113 25.03 -20.70 11.82
CA GLU A 113 25.90 -21.88 11.65
C GLU A 113 27.37 -21.46 11.69
N GLY A 114 28.17 -22.11 12.54
CA GLY A 114 29.59 -21.78 12.74
C GLY A 114 29.88 -20.74 13.83
N GLN A 115 28.86 -20.24 14.54
CA GLN A 115 29.06 -19.31 15.65
C GLN A 115 29.56 -20.02 16.92
N THR A 116 30.63 -19.50 17.53
CA THR A 116 31.27 -20.09 18.72
C THR A 116 30.89 -19.41 20.05
N SER A 117 30.60 -18.12 20.02
CA SER A 117 30.28 -17.31 21.21
C SER A 117 28.80 -17.00 21.33
N HIS A 118 28.30 -16.84 22.55
CA HIS A 118 26.92 -16.40 22.83
C HIS A 118 26.72 -14.89 22.66
N MET A 119 27.82 -14.12 22.58
CA MET A 119 27.79 -12.68 22.38
C MET A 119 27.87 -12.36 20.89
N ILE A 120 26.87 -11.66 20.38
CA ILE A 120 26.83 -11.19 18.98
C ILE A 120 26.84 -9.68 18.97
N THR A 121 27.64 -9.10 18.08
CA THR A 121 27.62 -7.67 17.78
C THR A 121 26.57 -7.42 16.70
N ILE A 122 25.53 -6.66 17.06
CA ILE A 122 24.44 -6.30 16.15
C ILE A 122 24.48 -4.79 15.82
N PRO A 123 24.12 -4.40 14.59
CA PRO A 123 24.08 -2.99 14.22
C PRO A 123 22.93 -2.26 14.93
N VAL A 124 23.19 -1.02 15.32
CA VAL A 124 22.21 -0.13 15.94
C VAL A 124 21.60 0.77 14.87
N SER A 125 20.28 0.93 14.90
CA SER A 125 19.56 1.82 14.01
C SER A 125 19.85 3.30 14.32
N ILE A 126 20.17 4.09 13.30
CA ILE A 126 20.46 5.52 13.43
C ILE A 126 19.45 6.38 12.66
N LEU A 127 19.15 7.58 13.14
CA LEU A 127 18.24 8.50 12.45
C LEU A 127 18.95 9.22 11.30
N GLY A 128 18.22 9.54 10.23
CA GLY A 128 18.78 10.28 9.09
C GLY A 128 19.31 11.68 9.42
N LYS A 129 18.91 12.26 10.56
CA LYS A 129 19.43 13.57 11.04
C LYS A 129 20.91 13.49 11.42
N ASP A 130 21.36 12.33 11.85
CA ASP A 130 22.72 12.04 12.32
C ASP A 130 23.62 11.52 11.19
N LEU A 131 23.12 11.48 9.96
CA LEU A 131 23.85 11.03 8.78
C LEU A 131 24.06 12.16 7.79
N ARG A 132 25.19 12.14 7.08
CA ARG A 132 25.45 12.99 5.93
C ARG A 132 25.95 12.15 4.76
N LEU A 133 25.50 12.46 3.56
CA LEU A 133 25.88 11.73 2.36
C LEU A 133 27.35 12.02 2.03
N VAL A 134 28.10 11.00 1.65
CA VAL A 134 29.49 11.12 1.22
C VAL A 134 29.53 10.93 -0.29
N ALA A 135 29.96 11.97 -1.00
CA ALA A 135 30.09 11.97 -2.44
C ALA A 135 31.54 12.28 -2.83
N ASP A 136 32.00 11.64 -3.90
CA ASP A 136 33.26 11.99 -4.52
C ASP A 136 32.97 13.08 -5.55
N ILE A 137 33.58 14.26 -5.36
CA ILE A 137 33.39 15.44 -6.20
C ILE A 137 34.75 15.78 -6.80
N ASP A 138 34.78 16.26 -8.04
CA ASP A 138 36.01 16.73 -8.65
C ASP A 138 36.52 18.01 -7.96
N ASP A 139 37.83 18.10 -7.76
CA ASP A 139 38.44 19.29 -7.19
C ASP A 139 38.64 20.37 -8.27
N GLU A 140 38.04 21.54 -8.05
CA GLU A 140 38.17 22.70 -8.96
C GLU A 140 39.63 23.15 -9.13
N LYS A 141 40.47 22.95 -8.10
CA LYS A 141 41.88 23.36 -8.11
C LYS A 141 42.78 22.37 -8.85
N THR A 142 42.41 21.09 -8.87
CA THR A 142 43.20 20.03 -9.48
C THR A 142 42.30 19.17 -10.36
N PRO A 143 42.08 19.57 -11.63
CA PRO A 143 41.20 18.82 -12.53
C PRO A 143 41.69 17.38 -12.68
N GLY A 144 40.77 16.43 -12.49
CA GLY A 144 41.04 14.99 -12.56
C GLY A 144 41.34 14.31 -11.21
N LYS A 145 41.41 15.05 -10.10
CA LYS A 145 41.43 14.46 -8.75
C LYS A 145 40.08 14.58 -8.08
N THR A 146 39.54 13.44 -7.66
CA THR A 146 38.31 13.37 -6.86
C THR A 146 38.62 13.57 -5.38
N ARG A 147 37.88 14.48 -4.73
CA ARG A 147 37.87 14.66 -3.28
C ARG A 147 36.61 14.03 -2.70
N THR A 148 36.76 13.25 -1.65
CA THR A 148 35.63 12.70 -0.90
C THR A 148 35.10 13.76 0.08
N VAL A 149 33.86 14.19 -0.10
CA VAL A 149 33.26 15.28 0.66
C VAL A 149 31.98 14.81 1.35
N ALA A 150 31.80 15.23 2.60
CA ALA A 150 30.54 15.08 3.31
C ALA A 150 29.56 16.20 2.94
N VAL A 151 28.44 15.85 2.34
CA VAL A 151 27.41 16.75 1.86
C VAL A 151 26.52 17.18 3.02
N ARG A 152 26.40 18.50 3.23
CA ARG A 152 25.64 19.05 4.38
C ARG A 152 24.14 18.79 4.30
N ASP A 153 23.53 18.98 3.14
CA ASP A 153 22.10 18.73 2.89
C ASP A 153 21.88 18.51 1.38
N VAL A 154 20.83 17.78 1.04
CA VAL A 154 20.48 17.42 -0.33
C VAL A 154 19.14 18.06 -0.69
N SER A 155 19.08 18.61 -1.90
CA SER A 155 17.88 19.17 -2.54
C SER A 155 17.48 18.30 -3.74
N PHE A 156 16.21 18.32 -4.13
CA PHE A 156 15.71 17.51 -5.23
C PHE A 156 15.16 18.39 -6.35
N ASN A 157 15.87 18.41 -7.48
CA ASN A 157 15.54 19.27 -8.61
C ASN A 157 15.20 18.44 -9.85
N GLY A 158 13.92 18.24 -10.13
CA GLY A 158 13.46 17.41 -11.25
C GLY A 158 13.49 15.90 -10.95
N SER A 159 13.26 15.11 -12.00
CA SER A 159 13.22 13.64 -11.93
C SER A 159 13.59 13.01 -13.26
N TYR A 160 14.15 11.80 -13.23
CA TYR A 160 14.53 11.01 -14.39
C TYR A 160 14.08 9.56 -14.24
N TYR A 161 13.98 8.84 -15.35
CA TYR A 161 13.76 7.40 -15.30
C TYR A 161 15.08 6.67 -15.07
N ASP A 162 15.20 5.98 -13.95
CA ASP A 162 16.37 5.18 -13.62
C ASP A 162 16.20 3.75 -14.15
N ALA A 163 17.09 3.32 -15.02
CA ALA A 163 17.03 2.00 -15.64
C ALA A 163 17.37 0.87 -14.66
N ASP A 164 18.26 1.14 -13.70
CA ASP A 164 18.72 0.14 -12.72
C ASP A 164 17.59 -0.14 -11.70
N TYR A 165 16.92 0.91 -11.23
CA TYR A 165 15.75 0.77 -10.34
C TYR A 165 14.42 0.57 -11.08
N LYS A 166 14.39 0.71 -12.40
CA LYS A 166 13.20 0.60 -13.26
C LYS A 166 12.03 1.51 -12.83
N LYS A 167 12.34 2.68 -12.28
CA LYS A 167 11.33 3.65 -11.77
C LYS A 167 11.79 5.09 -11.96
N VAL A 168 10.85 6.03 -11.89
CA VAL A 168 11.17 7.47 -11.92
C VAL A 168 11.77 7.87 -10.58
N MET A 169 13.01 8.35 -10.60
CA MET A 169 13.76 8.81 -9.43
C MET A 169 14.03 10.32 -9.50
N PRO A 170 14.06 11.03 -8.37
CA PRO A 170 14.38 12.44 -8.37
C PRO A 170 15.89 12.67 -8.50
N TYR A 171 16.33 13.74 -9.15
CA TYR A 171 17.75 14.12 -9.11
C TYR A 171 18.11 14.61 -7.71
N ARG A 172 19.23 14.12 -7.17
CA ARG A 172 19.77 14.59 -5.89
C ARG A 172 20.83 15.64 -6.17
N CYS A 173 20.60 16.88 -5.75
CA CYS A 173 21.55 17.97 -5.91
C CYS A 173 22.06 18.44 -4.55
N VAL A 174 23.32 18.86 -4.47
CA VAL A 174 23.85 19.49 -3.26
C VAL A 174 23.12 20.81 -3.01
N LYS A 175 22.66 21.03 -1.78
CA LYS A 175 21.91 22.26 -1.45
C LYS A 175 22.80 23.50 -1.67
N GLY A 176 22.36 24.39 -2.55
CA GLY A 176 23.09 25.61 -2.94
C GLY A 176 23.92 25.47 -4.23
N GLN A 177 24.11 24.25 -4.73
CA GLN A 177 24.78 23.97 -6.01
C GLN A 177 23.91 23.01 -6.83
N PRO A 178 22.96 23.53 -7.62
CA PRO A 178 22.01 22.70 -8.37
C PRO A 178 22.70 21.86 -9.46
N ASP A 179 23.85 22.34 -9.96
CA ASP A 179 24.62 21.69 -11.03
C ASP A 179 25.31 20.41 -10.55
N LEU A 180 25.59 20.31 -9.24
CA LEU A 180 26.25 19.15 -8.66
C LEU A 180 25.23 18.07 -8.30
N ILE A 181 25.01 17.17 -9.26
CA ILE A 181 24.08 16.04 -9.13
C ILE A 181 24.82 14.82 -8.56
N ILE A 182 24.29 14.26 -7.49
CA ILE A 182 24.76 13.02 -6.87
C ILE A 182 23.89 11.86 -7.34
N PRO A 183 24.42 10.92 -8.14
CA PRO A 183 23.63 9.80 -8.66
C PRO A 183 23.17 8.88 -7.53
N TRP A 184 22.04 8.20 -7.72
CA TRP A 184 21.60 7.12 -6.82
C TRP A 184 22.57 5.92 -6.89
N PRO A 185 22.75 5.17 -5.79
CA PRO A 185 23.63 4.01 -5.81
C PRO A 185 23.01 2.92 -6.69
N LYS A 186 23.82 2.05 -7.31
CA LYS A 186 23.27 0.94 -8.07
C LYS A 186 22.75 -0.13 -7.12
N PRO A 187 21.52 -0.65 -7.28
CA PRO A 187 21.03 -1.74 -6.47
C PRO A 187 21.81 -3.01 -6.76
N ASP A 188 22.03 -3.83 -5.73
CA ASP A 188 22.61 -5.16 -5.91
C ASP A 188 21.66 -6.00 -6.80
N PRO A 189 22.21 -6.77 -7.76
CA PRO A 189 21.40 -7.65 -8.59
C PRO A 189 20.68 -8.66 -7.70
N ILE A 190 19.36 -8.73 -7.83
CA ILE A 190 18.57 -9.70 -7.07
C ILE A 190 18.71 -11.05 -7.78
N ASP A 191 19.64 -11.88 -7.33
CA ASP A 191 19.80 -13.26 -7.81
C ASP A 191 18.71 -14.16 -7.23
N VAL A 192 17.48 -14.04 -7.76
CA VAL A 192 16.38 -14.97 -7.43
C VAL A 192 16.43 -16.16 -8.38
N GLN A 193 17.52 -16.92 -8.37
CA GLN A 193 17.52 -18.23 -9.01
C GLN A 193 16.79 -19.21 -8.07
N THR A 194 15.47 -19.29 -8.22
CA THR A 194 14.65 -20.28 -7.52
C THR A 194 14.36 -21.43 -8.47
N ASN A 195 14.46 -22.68 -8.01
CA ASN A 195 14.19 -23.89 -8.81
C ASN A 195 12.76 -23.94 -9.42
N LEU A 196 11.84 -23.12 -8.93
CA LEU A 196 10.45 -23.02 -9.41
C LEU A 196 10.24 -21.87 -10.41
N ALA A 197 11.24 -21.01 -10.62
CA ALA A 197 11.15 -19.92 -11.58
C ALA A 197 11.46 -20.44 -12.99
N THR A 198 10.71 -19.98 -13.99
CA THR A 198 10.99 -20.27 -15.39
C THR A 198 12.23 -19.52 -15.86
N ASP A 199 13.09 -20.18 -16.63
CA ASP A 199 14.27 -19.54 -17.20
C ASP A 199 13.89 -18.33 -18.08
N PRO A 200 14.64 -17.22 -18.01
CA PRO A 200 14.35 -16.01 -18.78
C PRO A 200 14.31 -16.23 -20.29
N VAL A 201 15.08 -17.20 -20.80
CA VAL A 201 15.10 -17.55 -22.23
C VAL A 201 13.76 -18.16 -22.65
N ILE A 202 13.27 -19.14 -21.88
CA ILE A 202 11.97 -19.80 -22.12
C ILE A 202 10.82 -18.81 -21.94
N ALA A 203 10.88 -17.98 -20.89
CA ALA A 203 9.83 -17.00 -20.62
C ALA A 203 9.71 -15.90 -21.70
N ARG A 204 10.82 -15.60 -22.40
CA ARG A 204 10.84 -14.63 -23.52
C ARG A 204 10.51 -15.26 -24.86
N GLU A 205 10.42 -16.58 -24.94
CA GLU A 205 10.06 -17.28 -26.16
C GLU A 205 8.63 -16.90 -26.57
N GLN A 206 8.49 -16.24 -27.72
CA GLN A 206 7.19 -15.87 -28.25
C GLN A 206 6.56 -17.06 -28.96
N THR A 207 5.70 -17.78 -28.26
CA THR A 207 5.00 -18.97 -28.79
C THR A 207 3.68 -18.64 -29.50
N PHE A 208 3.09 -17.46 -29.24
CA PHE A 208 1.81 -17.06 -29.80
C PHE A 208 1.97 -15.94 -30.84
N TRP A 209 1.44 -16.20 -32.04
CA TRP A 209 1.28 -15.23 -33.11
C TRP A 209 -0.20 -15.12 -33.50
N VAL A 210 -0.58 -13.95 -34.01
CA VAL A 210 -1.95 -13.71 -34.48
C VAL A 210 -2.06 -14.21 -35.91
N ASP A 211 -2.50 -15.46 -36.07
CA ASP A 211 -2.55 -16.13 -37.37
C ASP A 211 -3.71 -15.67 -38.27
N SER A 212 -4.78 -15.11 -37.69
CA SER A 212 -5.99 -14.75 -38.44
C SER A 212 -6.72 -13.58 -37.79
N VAL A 213 -7.17 -12.65 -38.62
CA VAL A 213 -8.09 -11.56 -38.21
C VAL A 213 -9.53 -12.08 -38.06
N VAL A 214 -9.89 -13.13 -38.81
CA VAL A 214 -11.26 -13.66 -38.86
C VAL A 214 -11.51 -14.67 -37.73
N ARG A 215 -10.51 -15.49 -37.39
CA ARG A 215 -10.62 -16.52 -36.36
C ARG A 215 -10.13 -15.98 -35.01
N ASN A 216 -11.01 -16.00 -34.02
CA ASN A 216 -10.62 -15.66 -32.65
C ASN A 216 -9.60 -16.69 -32.11
N PRO A 217 -8.45 -16.25 -31.55
CA PRO A 217 -7.47 -17.16 -30.96
C PRO A 217 -8.02 -17.93 -29.76
N ILE A 218 -9.00 -17.36 -29.06
CA ILE A 218 -9.67 -18.02 -27.94
C ILE A 218 -10.82 -18.87 -28.48
N PRO A 219 -10.88 -20.18 -28.15
CA PRO A 219 -12.01 -21.03 -28.51
C PRO A 219 -13.33 -20.47 -27.99
N LYS A 220 -14.37 -20.43 -28.83
CA LYS A 220 -15.69 -19.88 -28.45
C LYS A 220 -16.27 -20.50 -27.16
N LYS A 221 -15.99 -21.78 -26.91
CA LYS A 221 -16.42 -22.51 -25.71
C LYS A 221 -15.71 -22.09 -24.42
N ALA A 222 -14.53 -21.46 -24.50
CA ALA A 222 -13.76 -21.01 -23.34
C ALA A 222 -14.15 -19.60 -22.87
N ILE A 223 -14.84 -18.82 -23.72
CA ILE A 223 -15.27 -17.45 -23.41
C ILE A 223 -16.13 -17.37 -22.12
N PRO A 224 -17.10 -18.27 -21.87
CA PRO A 224 -17.87 -18.27 -20.63
C PRO A 224 -17.03 -18.49 -19.36
N SER A 225 -15.89 -19.19 -19.46
CA SER A 225 -14.98 -19.42 -18.35
C SER A 225 -14.14 -18.19 -18.01
N ILE A 226 -13.77 -17.40 -19.02
CA ILE A 226 -13.01 -16.14 -18.83
C ILE A 226 -13.92 -15.05 -18.26
N ARG A 227 -15.17 -14.99 -18.73
CA ARG A 227 -16.13 -13.96 -18.32
C ARG A 227 -17.54 -14.52 -18.24
N ASN A 228 -18.22 -14.20 -17.13
CA ASN A 228 -19.62 -14.54 -16.96
C ASN A 228 -20.48 -13.93 -18.10
N PRO A 229 -21.16 -14.76 -18.92
CA PRO A 229 -21.95 -14.30 -20.05
C PRO A 229 -23.16 -13.45 -19.66
N HIS A 230 -23.65 -13.58 -18.42
CA HIS A 230 -24.84 -12.91 -17.88
C HIS A 230 -24.50 -11.80 -16.87
N SER A 231 -23.25 -11.34 -16.79
CA SER A 231 -22.88 -10.26 -15.87
C SER A 231 -23.57 -8.93 -16.25
N LYS A 232 -24.15 -8.23 -15.27
CA LYS A 232 -24.69 -6.87 -15.44
C LYS A 232 -23.67 -5.83 -15.92
N TYR A 233 -22.37 -6.09 -15.69
CA TYR A 233 -21.28 -5.21 -16.13
C TYR A 233 -20.75 -5.61 -17.53
N LYS A 234 -21.41 -6.55 -18.22
CA LYS A 234 -21.08 -6.90 -19.59
C LYS A 234 -21.53 -5.78 -20.52
N ARG A 235 -20.57 -4.94 -20.92
CA ARG A 235 -20.70 -4.02 -22.05
C ARG A 235 -20.56 -4.85 -23.34
N GLY A 236 -21.61 -5.57 -23.70
CA GLY A 236 -21.64 -6.37 -24.93
C GLY A 236 -21.96 -5.49 -26.14
N THR A 237 -21.55 -5.95 -27.33
CA THR A 237 -22.18 -5.52 -28.59
C THR A 237 -23.62 -6.02 -28.56
N LEU A 238 -24.61 -5.12 -28.64
CA LEU A 238 -26.01 -5.50 -28.73
C LEU A 238 -26.19 -6.40 -29.96
N THR A 239 -26.81 -7.56 -29.78
CA THR A 239 -27.15 -8.39 -30.95
C THR A 239 -28.26 -7.70 -31.74
N ALA A 240 -28.40 -8.02 -33.03
CA ALA A 240 -29.50 -7.49 -33.83
C ALA A 240 -30.88 -7.72 -33.20
N LYS A 241 -31.05 -8.82 -32.45
CA LYS A 241 -32.27 -9.11 -31.68
C LYS A 241 -32.45 -8.16 -30.49
N ASP A 242 -31.38 -7.85 -29.77
CA ASP A 242 -31.42 -6.91 -28.65
C ASP A 242 -31.73 -5.49 -29.15
N ILE A 243 -31.11 -5.08 -30.27
CA ILE A 243 -31.38 -3.80 -30.94
C ILE A 243 -32.85 -3.75 -31.39
N ALA A 244 -33.33 -4.80 -32.06
CA ALA A 244 -34.71 -4.88 -32.50
C ALA A 244 -35.69 -4.76 -31.34
N LYS A 245 -35.38 -5.35 -30.17
CA LYS A 245 -36.21 -5.24 -28.96
C LYS A 245 -36.20 -3.85 -28.34
N LEU A 246 -35.07 -3.15 -28.38
CA LEU A 246 -34.92 -1.79 -27.86
C LEU A 246 -35.57 -0.73 -28.76
N VAL A 247 -35.56 -0.97 -30.08
CA VAL A 247 -36.08 -0.05 -31.10
C VAL A 247 -37.51 -0.43 -31.53
N ALA A 248 -38.08 -1.52 -31.01
CA ALA A 248 -39.41 -1.95 -31.37
C ALA A 248 -40.44 -0.83 -31.04
N PRO A 249 -41.35 -0.49 -31.96
CA PRO A 249 -42.42 0.44 -31.66
C PRO A 249 -43.31 -0.15 -30.55
N GLU A 250 -43.76 0.70 -29.64
CA GLU A 250 -44.74 0.28 -28.64
C GLU A 250 -46.03 -0.16 -29.33
N MET A 251 -46.56 -1.32 -28.94
CA MET A 251 -47.85 -1.77 -29.45
C MET A 251 -48.93 -0.75 -29.09
N PRO A 252 -49.84 -0.42 -30.02
CA PRO A 252 -50.94 0.48 -29.70
C PRO A 252 -51.77 -0.11 -28.57
N LEU A 253 -51.92 0.65 -27.49
CA LEU A 253 -52.76 0.27 -26.37
C LEU A 253 -54.23 0.25 -26.80
N THR A 254 -54.97 -0.76 -26.37
CA THR A 254 -56.44 -0.81 -26.50
C THR A 254 -57.08 0.36 -25.75
N GLU A 255 -58.24 0.81 -26.23
CA GLU A 255 -58.97 1.95 -25.67
C GLU A 255 -59.26 1.76 -24.16
N VAL A 256 -59.66 0.55 -23.76
CA VAL A 256 -59.88 0.16 -22.37
C VAL A 256 -58.62 0.32 -21.51
N ARG A 257 -57.44 0.04 -22.08
CA ARG A 257 -56.18 0.15 -21.34
C ARG A 257 -55.71 1.60 -21.24
N LYS A 258 -56.04 2.42 -22.24
CA LYS A 258 -55.81 3.87 -22.22
C LYS A 258 -56.69 4.54 -21.16
N SER A 259 -57.98 4.22 -21.10
CA SER A 259 -58.88 4.77 -20.07
C SER A 259 -58.45 4.36 -18.67
N HIS A 260 -58.08 3.09 -18.45
CA HIS A 260 -57.58 2.64 -17.17
C HIS A 260 -56.26 3.32 -16.74
N LEU A 261 -55.34 3.58 -17.69
CA LEU A 261 -54.12 4.33 -17.40
C LEU A 261 -54.40 5.80 -17.07
N ALA A 262 -55.40 6.41 -17.70
CA ALA A 262 -55.82 7.77 -17.40
C ALA A 262 -56.44 7.85 -15.99
N GLU A 263 -57.38 6.95 -15.67
CA GLU A 263 -57.98 6.84 -14.34
C GLU A 263 -56.91 6.63 -13.25
N LYS A 264 -55.91 5.78 -13.52
CA LYS A 264 -54.82 5.52 -12.57
C LYS A 264 -53.90 6.72 -12.36
N LYS A 265 -53.68 7.54 -13.40
CA LYS A 265 -52.95 8.80 -13.28
C LYS A 265 -53.72 9.81 -12.45
N GLU A 266 -55.02 9.97 -12.74
CA GLU A 266 -55.90 10.83 -11.95
C GLU A 266 -55.94 10.41 -10.48
N LEU A 267 -56.01 9.11 -10.20
CA LEU A 267 -56.01 8.58 -8.84
C LEU A 267 -54.67 8.78 -8.13
N ALA A 268 -53.55 8.74 -8.86
CA ALA A 268 -52.23 9.02 -8.32
C ALA A 268 -51.99 10.53 -8.06
N GLU A 269 -52.63 11.40 -8.84
CA GLU A 269 -52.59 12.85 -8.66
C GLU A 269 -53.52 13.33 -7.54
N ARG A 270 -54.56 12.56 -7.19
CA ARG A 270 -55.40 12.84 -6.03
C ARG A 270 -54.55 12.82 -4.76
N GLU A 271 -54.65 13.89 -3.98
CA GLU A 271 -54.01 13.96 -2.68
C GLU A 271 -54.58 12.87 -1.76
N VAL A 272 -53.70 12.09 -1.15
CA VAL A 272 -54.11 11.08 -0.17
C VAL A 272 -54.67 11.82 1.05
N PRO A 273 -55.92 11.54 1.46
CA PRO A 273 -56.51 12.21 2.62
C PRO A 273 -55.66 11.92 3.85
N LYS A 274 -55.18 12.98 4.50
CA LYS A 274 -54.47 12.89 5.77
C LYS A 274 -55.51 12.87 6.89
N LEU A 275 -55.30 11.99 7.87
CA LEU A 275 -56.12 11.96 9.09
C LEU A 275 -56.00 13.31 9.79
N THR A 276 -57.13 13.86 10.24
CA THR A 276 -57.14 15.07 11.06
C THR A 276 -56.68 14.74 12.49
N GLU A 277 -56.27 15.75 13.25
CA GLU A 277 -55.88 15.57 14.65
C GLU A 277 -57.05 15.00 15.49
N GLU A 278 -58.27 15.44 15.20
CA GLU A 278 -59.51 14.92 15.80
C GLU A 278 -59.71 13.41 15.51
N ASP A 279 -59.47 12.99 14.26
CA ASP A 279 -59.54 11.56 13.89
C ASP A 279 -58.48 10.74 14.61
N MET A 280 -57.27 11.28 14.77
CA MET A 280 -56.17 10.61 15.47
C MET A 280 -56.48 10.42 16.95
N GLU A 281 -57.08 11.42 17.61
CA GLU A 281 -57.51 11.32 19.00
C GLU A 281 -58.64 10.30 19.16
N ALA A 282 -59.64 10.30 18.27
CA ALA A 282 -60.74 9.34 18.30
C ALA A 282 -60.25 7.89 18.08
N ILE A 283 -59.32 7.69 17.14
CA ILE A 283 -58.67 6.40 16.91
C ILE A 283 -57.85 6.00 18.15
N GLY A 284 -57.08 6.93 18.71
CA GLY A 284 -56.28 6.71 19.92
C GLY A 284 -57.12 6.29 21.13
N ALA A 285 -58.26 6.95 21.36
CA ALA A 285 -59.20 6.61 22.43
C ALA A 285 -59.76 5.19 22.26
N ARG A 286 -60.20 4.81 21.05
CA ARG A 286 -60.68 3.46 20.77
C ARG A 286 -59.61 2.39 20.96
N VAL A 287 -58.38 2.67 20.53
CA VAL A 287 -57.24 1.75 20.69
C VAL A 287 -56.92 1.58 22.18
N PHE A 288 -56.95 2.67 22.95
CA PHE A 288 -56.73 2.64 24.40
C PHE A 288 -57.80 1.84 25.13
N GLU A 289 -59.09 2.08 24.83
CA GLU A 289 -60.21 1.32 25.39
C GLU A 289 -60.08 -0.18 25.10
N PHE A 290 -59.72 -0.54 23.86
CA PHE A 290 -59.51 -1.93 23.47
C PHE A 290 -58.36 -2.60 24.25
N LEU A 291 -57.23 -1.90 24.40
CA LEU A 291 -56.06 -2.40 25.15
C LEU A 291 -56.33 -2.55 26.64
N GLU A 292 -57.07 -1.62 27.25
CA GLU A 292 -57.49 -1.71 28.65
C GLU A 292 -58.46 -2.87 28.87
N LYS A 293 -59.36 -3.12 27.92
CA LYS A 293 -60.26 -4.28 27.96
C LYS A 293 -59.48 -5.60 27.88
N GLN A 294 -58.48 -5.70 26.99
CA GLN A 294 -57.63 -6.88 26.89
C GLN A 294 -56.72 -7.15 28.09
N LYS A 295 -56.32 -6.11 28.86
CA LYS A 295 -55.55 -6.29 30.09
C LYS A 295 -56.39 -6.77 31.27
N ARG A 296 -57.71 -6.57 31.21
CA ARG A 296 -58.66 -6.93 32.26
C ARG A 296 -59.27 -8.32 32.07
N GLU A 297 -59.21 -8.86 30.85
CA GLU A 297 -59.43 -10.28 30.54
C GLU A 297 -58.16 -11.10 30.79
#